data_AF-A0AA95M7E7-F1
#
_entry.id   AF-A0AA95M7E7-F1
#
_cell.length_a   1.000
_cell.length_b   1.000
_cell.length_c   1.000
_cell.angle_alpha   90.00
_cell.angle_beta   90.00
_cell.angle_gamma   90.00
#
_symmetry.space_group_name_H-M   'P 1'
#
loop_
_entity.id
_entity.type
_entity.pdbx_description
1 polymer ?
#
loop_
_entity_poly.entity_id
_entity_poly.type
_entity_poly.pdbx_seq_one_letter_code
_entity_poly.pdbx_strand_id
1 'polypeptide(L)'
;MINIKLNKCYCLLGALFYFIYAYRTYIYEGVQLLDLLNLVVNFGIVLLISIWLISKSEVKNVLNLVILFVFVIYLFVLHSFVAYIDISYYITQEYVGNLYVNIERINFIPFKTIYSNLFGKVVAPVTIIQTVGNLFLLLPLAFALLFLQIINNKYKAVIVIFLTTVFIEMYQLLDNLITSGFKYSGGGQRAIDIDDVLLNTIGGLVGIALYFIYKKLFLGKALDKKNFTTQI
;
A
#
# COMPACT_ATOMS: atom_id res chain seq x y z
N MET A 1 34.43 -7.78 14.99
CA MET A 1 33.17 -7.63 14.21
C MET A 1 32.03 -7.64 15.22
N ILE A 2 31.48 -6.46 15.55
CA ILE A 2 30.44 -6.32 16.58
C ILE A 2 29.16 -7.00 16.05
N ASN A 3 28.78 -8.12 16.66
CA ASN A 3 27.55 -8.83 16.31
C ASN A 3 26.36 -8.12 16.97
N ILE A 4 25.94 -6.98 16.41
CA ILE A 4 24.75 -6.28 16.87
C ILE A 4 23.55 -7.18 16.57
N LYS A 5 22.91 -7.72 17.62
CA LYS A 5 21.65 -8.45 17.49
C LYS A 5 20.54 -7.43 17.16
N LEU A 6 20.32 -7.22 15.86
CA LEU A 6 19.31 -6.28 15.37
C LEU A 6 17.91 -6.80 15.70
N ASN A 7 17.21 -6.12 16.60
CA ASN A 7 15.84 -6.47 16.97
C ASN A 7 14.85 -5.84 15.97
N LYS A 8 14.13 -6.69 15.23
CA LYS A 8 13.14 -6.26 14.23
C LYS A 8 11.96 -5.52 14.85
N CYS A 9 11.68 -5.73 16.14
CA CYS A 9 10.59 -5.06 16.84
C CYS A 9 10.77 -3.54 16.89
N TYR A 10 11.99 -3.01 16.73
CA TYR A 10 12.21 -1.57 16.60
C TYR A 10 11.48 -0.96 15.38
N CYS A 11 11.16 -1.75 14.37
CA CYS A 11 10.37 -1.27 13.23
C CYS A 11 8.93 -0.89 13.61
N LEU A 12 8.42 -1.35 14.76
CA LEU A 12 7.11 -0.91 15.28
C LEU A 12 7.13 0.55 15.75
N LEU A 13 8.31 1.16 15.95
CA LEU A 13 8.40 2.61 16.15
C LEU A 13 7.87 3.38 14.93
N GLY A 14 7.97 2.82 13.72
CA GLY A 14 7.35 3.40 12.52
C GLY A 14 5.82 3.47 12.63
N ALA A 15 5.19 2.44 13.17
CA ALA A 15 3.76 2.44 13.47
C ALA A 15 3.40 3.52 14.51
N LEU A 16 4.20 3.62 15.58
CA LEU A 16 3.99 4.63 16.62
C LEU A 16 4.13 6.06 16.10
N PHE A 17 5.09 6.34 15.20
CA PHE A 17 5.18 7.64 14.54
C PHE A 17 3.93 7.97 13.73
N TYR A 18 3.43 7.02 12.94
CA TYR A 18 2.18 7.23 12.20
C TYR A 18 0.99 7.47 13.15
N PHE A 19 0.90 6.72 14.25
CA PHE A 19 -0.16 6.92 15.24
C PHE A 19 -0.12 8.32 15.84
N ILE A 20 1.05 8.81 16.26
CA ILE A 20 1.21 10.15 16.81
C ILE A 20 0.85 11.22 15.77
N TYR A 21 1.28 11.04 14.52
CA TYR A 21 0.92 11.93 13.41
C TYR A 21 -0.58 11.96 13.19
N ALA A 22 -1.22 10.80 13.05
CA ALA A 22 -2.66 10.68 12.83
C ALA A 22 -3.45 11.24 14.02
N TYR A 23 -3.05 10.93 15.25
CA TYR A 23 -3.65 11.49 16.45
C TYR A 23 -3.59 13.03 16.42
N ARG A 24 -2.42 13.62 16.17
CA ARG A 24 -2.29 15.10 16.10
C ARG A 24 -3.06 15.74 14.95
N THR A 25 -3.27 15.02 13.86
CA THR A 25 -3.91 15.55 12.64
C THR A 25 -5.42 15.43 12.69
N TYR A 26 -5.95 14.39 13.34
CA TYR A 26 -7.38 14.09 13.33
C TYR A 26 -8.05 14.32 14.69
N ILE A 27 -7.28 14.36 15.79
CA ILE A 27 -7.80 14.51 17.15
C ILE A 27 -7.44 15.90 17.68
N TYR A 28 -8.42 16.81 17.66
CA TYR A 28 -8.35 18.16 18.24
C TYR A 28 -9.24 18.30 19.49
N GLU A 29 -9.20 19.44 20.17
CA GLU A 29 -10.09 19.69 21.32
C GLU A 29 -11.57 19.65 20.88
N GLY A 30 -12.40 18.84 21.55
CA GLY A 30 -13.82 18.64 21.23
C GLY A 30 -14.17 17.36 20.44
N VAL A 31 -13.21 16.45 20.28
CA VAL A 31 -13.36 15.20 19.51
C VAL A 31 -14.49 14.29 19.98
N GLN A 32 -15.24 13.75 19.03
CA GLN A 32 -16.28 12.75 19.27
C GLN A 32 -15.63 11.36 19.46
N LEU A 33 -16.24 10.51 20.30
CA LEU A 33 -15.79 9.13 20.53
C LEU A 33 -15.55 8.35 19.21
N LEU A 34 -16.31 8.70 18.18
CA LEU A 34 -16.24 8.10 16.84
C LEU A 34 -14.91 8.37 16.12
N ASP A 35 -14.33 9.57 16.22
CA ASP A 35 -13.04 9.87 15.57
C ASP A 35 -11.89 9.08 16.21
N LEU A 36 -11.96 8.89 17.54
CA LEU A 36 -11.02 8.03 18.26
C LEU A 36 -11.18 6.56 17.82
N LEU A 37 -12.42 6.10 17.62
CA LEU A 37 -12.72 4.76 17.16
C LEU A 37 -12.18 4.54 15.73
N ASN A 38 -12.38 5.51 14.84
CA ASN A 38 -11.79 5.56 13.49
C ASN A 38 -10.27 5.37 13.55
N LEU A 39 -9.58 6.15 14.39
CA LEU A 39 -8.14 6.05 14.55
C LEU A 39 -7.70 4.66 15.04
N VAL A 40 -8.32 4.17 16.12
CA VAL A 40 -7.94 2.90 16.77
C VAL A 40 -8.15 1.69 15.84
N VAL A 41 -9.29 1.63 15.14
CA VAL A 41 -9.58 0.51 14.24
C VAL A 41 -8.66 0.49 13.04
N ASN A 42 -8.52 1.61 12.33
CA ASN A 42 -7.64 1.69 11.17
C ASN A 42 -6.17 1.43 11.55
N PHE A 43 -5.72 1.99 12.67
CA PHE A 43 -4.38 1.73 13.19
C PHE A 43 -4.19 0.25 13.56
N GLY A 44 -5.15 -0.34 14.27
CA GLY A 44 -5.08 -1.72 14.74
C GLY A 44 -4.98 -2.74 13.60
N ILE A 45 -5.77 -2.58 12.54
CA ILE A 45 -5.73 -3.46 11.36
C ILE A 45 -4.33 -3.47 10.74
N VAL A 46 -3.77 -2.29 10.48
CA VAL A 46 -2.44 -2.18 9.85
C VAL A 46 -1.34 -2.62 10.79
N LEU A 47 -1.49 -2.39 12.10
CA LEU A 47 -0.54 -2.86 13.11
C LEU A 47 -0.45 -4.39 13.12
N LEU A 48 -1.59 -5.09 13.08
CA LEU A 48 -1.61 -6.56 13.04
C LEU A 48 -0.93 -7.10 11.78
N ILE A 49 -1.23 -6.52 10.62
CA ILE A 49 -0.58 -6.87 9.34
C ILE A 49 0.94 -6.60 9.42
N SER A 50 1.33 -5.47 9.98
CA SER A 50 2.73 -5.08 10.14
C SER A 50 3.48 -6.04 11.06
N ILE A 51 2.91 -6.41 12.21
CA ILE A 51 3.48 -7.40 13.15
C ILE A 51 3.67 -8.74 12.43
N TRP A 52 2.66 -9.19 11.68
CA TRP A 52 2.74 -10.43 10.92
C TRP A 52 3.87 -10.37 9.87
N LEU A 53 3.98 -9.30 9.08
CA LEU A 53 5.03 -9.15 8.07
C LEU A 53 6.44 -9.01 8.70
N ILE A 54 6.57 -8.27 9.80
CA ILE A 54 7.82 -8.16 10.57
C ILE A 54 8.27 -9.55 11.04
N SER A 55 7.34 -10.37 11.55
CA SER A 55 7.65 -11.72 12.02
C SER A 55 8.19 -12.64 10.90
N LYS A 56 7.79 -12.40 9.66
CA LYS A 56 8.23 -13.16 8.48
C LYS A 56 9.49 -12.61 7.81
N SER A 57 9.84 -11.35 8.05
CA SER A 57 10.99 -10.70 7.41
C SER A 57 12.34 -11.25 7.88
N GLU A 58 13.36 -11.26 7.03
CA GLU A 58 14.76 -11.56 7.38
C GLU A 58 15.60 -10.28 7.49
N VAL A 59 16.13 -10.00 8.69
CA VAL A 59 16.96 -8.81 8.96
C VAL A 59 18.38 -9.28 9.28
N LYS A 60 19.29 -9.12 8.32
CA LYS A 60 20.68 -9.56 8.40
C LYS A 60 21.67 -8.44 8.69
N ASN A 61 21.29 -7.22 8.33
CA ASN A 61 22.13 -6.03 8.46
C ASN A 61 21.25 -4.79 8.71
N VAL A 62 21.90 -3.65 8.93
CA VAL A 62 21.23 -2.36 9.18
C VAL A 62 20.35 -1.94 7.99
N LEU A 63 20.78 -2.22 6.76
CA LEU A 63 20.00 -1.89 5.56
C LEU A 63 18.63 -2.61 5.54
N ASN A 64 18.60 -3.90 5.87
CA ASN A 64 17.35 -4.64 6.00
C ASN A 64 16.46 -4.04 7.10
N LEU A 65 17.05 -3.59 8.21
CA LEU A 65 16.29 -2.96 9.29
C LEU A 65 15.67 -1.63 8.82
N VAL A 66 16.45 -0.78 8.14
CA VAL A 66 15.96 0.50 7.59
C VAL A 66 14.85 0.27 6.56
N ILE A 67 15.03 -0.69 5.65
CA ILE A 67 14.00 -1.01 4.64
C ILE A 67 12.75 -1.55 5.31
N LEU A 68 12.87 -2.42 6.33
CA LEU A 68 11.71 -2.90 7.08
C LEU A 68 11.00 -1.74 7.82
N PHE A 69 11.75 -0.81 8.42
CA PHE A 69 11.18 0.37 9.08
C PHE A 69 10.40 1.26 8.12
N VAL A 70 11.00 1.60 6.96
CA VAL A 70 10.33 2.38 5.90
C VAL A 70 9.11 1.64 5.35
N PHE A 71 9.24 0.32 5.15
CA PHE A 71 8.14 -0.52 4.69
C PHE A 71 6.94 -0.51 5.65
N VAL A 72 7.17 -0.56 6.96
CA VAL A 72 6.10 -0.44 7.96
C VAL A 72 5.39 0.91 7.82
N ILE A 73 6.12 2.03 7.75
CA ILE A 73 5.51 3.36 7.56
C ILE A 73 4.70 3.39 6.26
N TYR A 74 5.26 2.87 5.17
CA TYR A 74 4.57 2.76 3.89
C TYR A 74 3.24 2.00 4.00
N LEU A 75 3.14 0.93 4.78
CA LEU A 75 1.88 0.19 4.94
C LEU A 75 0.78 1.05 5.58
N PHE A 76 1.12 1.89 6.57
CA PHE A 76 0.17 2.82 7.18
C PHE A 76 -0.27 3.91 6.20
N VAL A 77 0.67 4.46 5.43
CA VAL A 77 0.37 5.43 4.39
C VAL A 77 -0.53 4.81 3.31
N LEU A 78 -0.17 3.63 2.81
CA LEU A 78 -0.96 2.88 1.83
C LEU A 78 -2.39 2.67 2.32
N HIS A 79 -2.55 2.19 3.56
CA HIS A 79 -3.88 2.00 4.16
C HIS A 79 -4.67 3.30 4.21
N SER A 80 -4.05 4.40 4.65
CA SER A 80 -4.71 5.72 4.72
C SER A 80 -5.23 6.22 3.38
N PHE A 81 -4.53 5.89 2.28
CA PHE A 81 -4.92 6.29 0.95
C PHE A 81 -5.84 5.30 0.26
N VAL A 82 -5.81 4.01 0.60
CA VAL A 82 -6.46 2.97 -0.22
C VAL A 82 -7.58 2.24 0.51
N ALA A 83 -7.39 1.92 1.80
CA ALA A 83 -8.25 0.99 2.53
C ALA A 83 -8.80 1.57 3.85
N TYR A 84 -8.78 2.90 3.99
CA TYR A 84 -9.27 3.58 5.17
C TYR A 84 -10.79 3.35 5.34
N ILE A 85 -11.19 2.95 6.55
CA ILE A 85 -12.59 2.74 6.91
C ILE A 85 -13.08 3.93 7.74
N ASP A 86 -14.06 4.67 7.23
CA ASP A 86 -14.70 5.76 7.97
C ASP A 86 -15.93 5.25 8.76
N ILE A 87 -15.68 4.72 9.96
CA ILE A 87 -16.71 4.26 10.90
C ILE A 87 -17.63 5.40 11.31
N SER A 88 -17.09 6.61 11.47
CA SER A 88 -17.90 7.79 11.80
C SER A 88 -18.96 8.06 10.74
N TYR A 89 -18.60 7.96 9.46
CA TYR A 89 -19.56 8.04 8.35
C TYR A 89 -20.66 6.99 8.50
N TYR A 90 -20.31 5.73 8.72
CA TYR A 90 -21.29 4.63 8.81
C TYR A 90 -22.24 4.72 10.01
N ILE A 91 -21.85 5.36 11.11
CA ILE A 91 -22.69 5.49 12.30
C ILE A 91 -23.51 6.78 12.27
N THR A 92 -22.97 7.87 11.72
CA THR A 92 -23.63 9.19 11.76
C THR A 92 -24.56 9.44 10.58
N GLN A 93 -24.30 8.81 9.42
CA GLN A 93 -25.13 9.00 8.23
C GLN A 93 -26.39 8.15 8.27
N GLU A 94 -27.47 8.72 7.74
CA GLU A 94 -28.76 8.04 7.61
C GLU A 94 -28.66 6.91 6.57
N TYR A 95 -28.92 5.67 6.99
CA TYR A 95 -29.04 4.53 6.09
C TYR A 95 -30.42 4.53 5.44
N VAL A 96 -30.47 4.72 4.12
CA VAL A 96 -31.70 4.81 3.32
C VAL A 96 -32.01 3.53 2.55
N GLY A 97 -31.15 2.51 2.64
CA GLY A 97 -31.30 1.24 1.94
C GLY A 97 -31.03 1.35 0.44
N ASN A 98 -31.54 0.38 -0.34
CA ASN A 98 -31.36 0.29 -1.79
C ASN A 98 -29.90 0.31 -2.25
N LEU A 99 -29.10 -0.66 -1.79
CA LEU A 99 -27.73 -0.82 -2.24
C LEU A 99 -27.68 -0.92 -3.77
N TYR A 100 -26.85 -0.09 -4.39
CA TYR A 100 -26.69 -0.05 -5.84
C TYR A 100 -25.24 0.11 -6.23
N VAL A 101 -24.95 -0.29 -7.46
CA VAL A 101 -23.65 -0.09 -8.08
C VAL A 101 -23.78 1.04 -9.09
N ASN A 102 -23.01 2.11 -8.92
CA ASN A 102 -22.97 3.20 -9.89
C ASN A 102 -22.15 2.77 -11.11
N ILE A 103 -22.84 2.30 -12.17
CA ILE A 103 -22.22 1.78 -13.39
C ILE A 103 -21.36 2.84 -14.08
N GLU A 104 -21.71 4.13 -14.00
CA GLU A 104 -20.92 5.22 -14.61
C GLU A 104 -19.54 5.37 -13.97
N ARG A 105 -19.37 4.86 -12.74
CA ARG A 105 -18.11 4.84 -12.00
C ARG A 105 -17.33 3.55 -12.18
N ILE A 106 -17.70 2.72 -13.15
CA ILE A 106 -17.00 1.49 -13.47
C ILE A 106 -16.40 1.60 -14.87
N ASN A 107 -15.08 1.56 -14.93
CA ASN A 107 -14.35 1.45 -16.18
C ASN A 107 -13.75 0.05 -16.35
N PHE A 108 -14.30 -0.71 -17.30
CA PHE A 108 -13.71 -1.97 -17.75
C PHE A 108 -12.96 -1.85 -19.08
N ILE A 109 -12.87 -0.65 -19.66
CA ILE A 109 -12.19 -0.43 -20.94
C ILE A 109 -10.72 -0.13 -20.65
N PRO A 110 -9.78 -1.01 -21.04
CA PRO A 110 -8.36 -0.79 -20.81
C PRO A 110 -7.87 0.46 -21.52
N PHE A 111 -6.95 1.17 -20.87
CA PHE A 111 -6.29 2.40 -21.25
C PHE A 111 -7.19 3.64 -21.38
N LYS A 112 -8.51 3.52 -21.12
CA LYS A 112 -9.44 4.64 -21.27
C LYS A 112 -9.12 5.76 -20.30
N THR A 113 -8.97 5.44 -19.02
CA THR A 113 -8.72 6.44 -17.97
C THR A 113 -7.29 6.93 -18.02
N ILE A 114 -6.31 6.05 -18.30
CA ILE A 114 -4.91 6.46 -18.52
C ILE A 114 -4.82 7.50 -19.64
N TYR A 115 -5.46 7.22 -20.78
CA TYR A 115 -5.46 8.14 -21.90
C TYR A 115 -6.16 9.47 -21.55
N SER A 116 -7.35 9.40 -20.94
CA SER A 116 -8.09 10.58 -20.54
C SER A 116 -7.32 11.46 -19.55
N ASN A 117 -6.64 10.84 -18.58
CA ASN A 117 -5.93 11.54 -17.51
C ASN A 117 -4.62 12.18 -17.97
N LEU A 118 -3.97 11.64 -19.00
CA LEU A 118 -2.66 12.11 -19.48
C LEU A 118 -2.74 12.93 -20.77
N PHE A 119 -3.71 12.61 -21.64
CA PHE A 119 -3.80 13.13 -23.01
C PHE A 119 -5.21 13.61 -23.39
N GLY A 120 -6.13 13.66 -22.42
CA GLY A 120 -7.50 14.12 -22.65
C GLY A 120 -7.60 15.59 -23.06
N LYS A 121 -8.79 16.01 -23.50
CA LYS A 121 -9.07 17.40 -23.85
C LYS A 121 -8.93 18.36 -22.66
N VAL A 122 -9.21 17.87 -21.46
CA VAL A 122 -9.03 18.56 -20.19
C VAL A 122 -8.22 17.65 -19.29
N VAL A 123 -6.98 18.04 -19.02
CA VAL A 123 -6.07 17.29 -18.14
C VAL A 123 -5.94 18.07 -16.83
N ALA A 124 -6.41 17.47 -15.74
CA ALA A 124 -6.29 18.05 -14.41
C ALA A 124 -5.03 17.51 -13.72
N PRO A 125 -4.27 18.33 -12.98
CA PRO A 125 -3.09 17.83 -12.24
C PRO A 125 -3.42 16.68 -11.28
N VAL A 126 -4.60 16.70 -10.66
CA VAL A 126 -5.05 15.63 -9.74
C VAL A 126 -5.18 14.28 -10.42
N THR A 127 -5.65 14.24 -11.68
CA THR A 127 -5.84 12.97 -12.42
C THR A 127 -4.50 12.40 -12.88
N ILE A 128 -3.52 13.26 -13.22
CA ILE A 128 -2.14 12.81 -13.48
C ILE A 128 -1.54 12.20 -12.22
N ILE A 129 -1.66 12.89 -11.07
CA ILE A 129 -1.15 12.42 -9.79
C ILE A 129 -1.78 11.07 -9.41
N GLN A 130 -3.07 10.89 -9.67
CA GLN A 130 -3.75 9.61 -9.44
C GLN A 130 -3.17 8.48 -10.31
N THR A 131 -3.03 8.71 -11.61
CA THR A 131 -2.46 7.72 -12.53
C THR A 131 -1.01 7.36 -12.17
N VAL A 132 -0.19 8.35 -11.83
CA VAL A 132 1.19 8.14 -11.36
C VAL A 132 1.20 7.45 -9.99
N GLY A 133 0.29 7.83 -9.10
CA GLY A 133 0.11 7.25 -7.77
C GLY A 133 -0.16 5.75 -7.84
N ASN A 134 -1.10 5.34 -8.69
CA ASN A 134 -1.41 3.92 -8.94
C ASN A 134 -0.20 3.18 -9.54
N LEU A 135 0.54 3.80 -10.45
CA LEU A 135 1.78 3.19 -10.97
C LEU A 135 2.84 2.95 -9.87
N PHE A 136 2.95 3.83 -8.89
CA PHE A 136 3.94 3.68 -7.81
C PHE A 136 3.40 2.93 -6.58
N LEU A 137 2.10 2.69 -6.50
CA LEU A 137 1.41 2.21 -5.31
C LEU A 137 2.04 0.92 -4.77
N LEU A 138 2.10 -0.13 -5.59
CA LEU A 138 2.58 -1.46 -5.16
C LEU A 138 4.07 -1.70 -5.35
N LEU A 139 4.81 -0.71 -5.88
CA LEU A 139 6.24 -0.83 -6.10
C LEU A 139 7.01 -1.09 -4.78
N PRO A 140 6.81 -0.30 -3.70
CA PRO A 140 7.51 -0.53 -2.43
C PRO A 140 7.16 -1.88 -1.81
N LEU A 141 5.90 -2.31 -1.93
CA LEU A 141 5.44 -3.63 -1.47
C LEU A 141 6.21 -4.75 -2.17
N ALA A 142 6.23 -4.76 -3.49
CA ALA A 142 6.87 -5.82 -4.27
C ALA A 142 8.38 -5.91 -3.99
N PHE A 143 9.04 -4.74 -3.93
CA PHE A 143 10.45 -4.66 -3.59
C PHE A 143 10.72 -5.20 -2.19
N ALA A 144 9.98 -4.74 -1.17
CA ALA A 144 10.19 -5.11 0.23
C ALA A 144 9.94 -6.61 0.47
N LEU A 145 8.90 -7.20 -0.14
CA LEU A 145 8.59 -8.62 0.00
C LEU A 145 9.75 -9.52 -0.43
N LEU A 146 10.42 -9.19 -1.53
CA LEU A 146 11.59 -9.93 -2.03
C LEU A 146 12.87 -9.56 -1.28
N PHE A 147 13.09 -8.27 -1.00
CA PHE A 147 14.29 -7.77 -0.32
C PHE A 147 14.42 -8.35 1.09
N LEU A 148 13.32 -8.35 1.83
CA LEU A 148 13.23 -8.85 3.20
C LEU A 148 12.97 -10.37 3.26
N GLN A 149 12.99 -11.06 2.11
CA GLN A 149 12.82 -12.52 2.01
C GLN A 149 11.51 -13.03 2.64
N ILE A 150 10.48 -12.18 2.69
CA ILE A 150 9.11 -12.58 3.04
C ILE A 150 8.57 -13.52 1.96
N ILE A 151 8.94 -13.24 0.69
CA ILE A 151 8.69 -14.11 -0.46
C ILE A 151 10.03 -14.39 -1.15
N ASN A 152 10.32 -15.67 -1.41
CA ASN A 152 11.60 -16.10 -1.98
C ASN A 152 11.56 -16.36 -3.50
N ASN A 153 10.39 -16.23 -4.14
CA ASN A 153 10.19 -16.57 -5.55
C ASN A 153 9.53 -15.40 -6.30
N LYS A 154 10.12 -14.99 -7.43
CA LYS A 154 9.60 -13.92 -8.29
C LYS A 154 8.18 -14.18 -8.80
N TYR A 155 7.86 -15.42 -9.18
CA TYR A 155 6.52 -15.76 -9.66
C TYR A 155 5.49 -15.67 -8.54
N LYS A 156 5.86 -16.06 -7.31
CA LYS A 156 5.00 -15.84 -6.14
C LYS A 156 4.79 -14.35 -5.87
N ALA A 157 5.84 -13.53 -6.02
CA ALA A 157 5.71 -12.08 -5.88
C ALA A 157 4.77 -11.50 -6.95
N VAL A 158 4.88 -11.91 -8.22
CA VAL A 158 3.96 -11.50 -9.29
C VAL A 158 2.50 -11.86 -8.95
N ILE A 159 2.25 -13.10 -8.52
CA ILE A 159 0.90 -13.54 -8.12
C ILE A 159 0.39 -12.71 -6.93
N VAL A 160 1.22 -12.49 -5.91
CA VAL A 160 0.82 -11.67 -4.75
C VAL A 160 0.48 -10.25 -5.18
N ILE A 161 1.29 -9.62 -6.03
CA ILE A 161 1.02 -8.27 -6.53
C ILE A 161 -0.28 -8.21 -7.33
N PHE A 162 -0.51 -9.17 -8.23
CA PHE A 162 -1.75 -9.24 -8.99
C PHE A 162 -2.97 -9.43 -8.07
N LEU A 163 -2.89 -10.36 -7.11
CA LEU A 163 -3.96 -10.60 -6.14
C LEU A 163 -4.20 -9.39 -5.22
N THR A 164 -3.14 -8.70 -4.77
CA THR A 164 -3.26 -7.46 -3.98
C THR A 164 -3.95 -6.38 -4.80
N THR A 165 -3.62 -6.28 -6.09
CA THR A 165 -4.25 -5.31 -6.98
C THR A 165 -5.74 -5.57 -7.15
N VAL A 166 -6.11 -6.81 -7.45
CA VAL A 166 -7.53 -7.22 -7.54
C VAL A 166 -8.23 -7.00 -6.20
N PHE A 167 -7.58 -7.33 -5.09
CA PHE A 167 -8.12 -7.12 -3.75
C PHE A 167 -8.42 -5.63 -3.49
N ILE A 168 -7.54 -4.73 -3.89
CA ILE A 168 -7.75 -3.28 -3.74
C ILE A 168 -9.00 -2.83 -4.50
N GLU A 169 -9.15 -3.20 -5.78
CA GLU A 169 -10.33 -2.83 -6.56
C GLU A 169 -11.61 -3.47 -6.02
N MET A 170 -11.56 -4.73 -5.57
CA MET A 170 -12.71 -5.41 -4.98
C MET A 170 -13.10 -4.78 -3.64
N TYR A 171 -12.13 -4.35 -2.83
CA TYR A 171 -12.39 -3.60 -1.61
C TYR A 171 -13.08 -2.27 -1.93
N GLN A 172 -12.60 -1.52 -2.93
CA GLN A 172 -13.24 -0.26 -3.32
C GLN A 172 -14.64 -0.46 -3.90
N LEU A 173 -14.86 -1.53 -4.67
CA LEU A 173 -16.21 -1.91 -5.12
C LEU A 173 -17.13 -2.21 -3.94
N LEU A 174 -16.65 -2.97 -2.96
CA LEU A 174 -17.43 -3.28 -1.77
C LEU A 174 -17.74 -2.03 -0.94
N ASP A 175 -16.76 -1.15 -0.74
CA ASP A 175 -16.93 0.11 -0.03
C ASP A 175 -17.96 1.02 -0.73
N ASN A 176 -17.87 1.15 -2.07
CA ASN A 176 -18.86 1.88 -2.86
C ASN A 176 -20.26 1.27 -2.75
N LEU A 177 -20.36 -0.07 -2.80
CA LEU A 177 -21.63 -0.76 -2.65
C LEU A 177 -22.25 -0.49 -1.28
N ILE A 178 -21.48 -0.62 -0.20
CA ILE A 178 -21.97 -0.40 1.17
C ILE A 178 -22.35 1.07 1.37
N THR A 179 -21.48 2.00 0.96
CA THR A 179 -21.74 3.44 1.10
C THR A 179 -22.94 3.90 0.28
N SER A 180 -23.26 3.26 -0.86
CA SER A 180 -24.40 3.60 -1.71
C SER A 180 -25.75 3.58 -0.96
N GLY A 181 -25.87 2.75 0.09
CA GLY A 181 -27.08 2.66 0.92
C GLY A 181 -27.23 3.80 1.93
N PHE A 182 -26.24 4.68 2.05
CA PHE A 182 -26.29 5.86 2.91
C PHE A 182 -26.65 7.12 2.13
N LYS A 183 -27.37 8.02 2.79
CA LYS A 183 -27.78 9.31 2.23
C LYS A 183 -26.56 10.15 1.84
N TYR A 184 -26.66 10.88 0.73
CA TYR A 184 -25.60 11.74 0.18
C TYR A 184 -24.29 11.03 -0.23
N SER A 185 -24.27 9.70 -0.28
CA SER A 185 -23.08 8.92 -0.66
C SER A 185 -22.66 9.08 -2.12
N GLY A 186 -23.61 9.41 -3.02
CA GLY A 186 -23.35 9.51 -4.47
C GLY A 186 -22.88 8.20 -5.11
N GLY A 187 -23.12 7.05 -4.47
CA GLY A 187 -22.67 5.74 -4.96
C GLY A 187 -21.19 5.44 -4.64
N GLY A 188 -20.65 6.10 -3.61
CA GLY A 188 -19.29 5.89 -3.09
C GLY A 188 -18.31 7.00 -3.45
N GLN A 189 -17.08 6.90 -2.97
CA GLN A 189 -16.05 7.94 -3.17
C GLN A 189 -15.09 7.63 -4.31
N ARG A 190 -15.03 6.37 -4.79
CA ARG A 190 -14.03 5.95 -5.78
C ARG A 190 -14.67 5.37 -7.03
N ALA A 191 -13.94 5.44 -8.13
CA ALA A 191 -14.29 4.72 -9.35
C ALA A 191 -13.54 3.39 -9.36
N ILE A 192 -14.18 2.34 -9.86
CA ILE A 192 -13.53 1.06 -10.11
C ILE A 192 -12.94 1.13 -11.50
N ASP A 193 -11.65 0.84 -11.62
CA ASP A 193 -10.94 1.05 -12.86
C ASP A 193 -9.98 -0.09 -13.19
N ILE A 194 -10.20 -0.73 -14.35
CA ILE A 194 -9.27 -1.73 -14.86
C ILE A 194 -7.87 -1.14 -15.11
N ASP A 195 -7.78 0.16 -15.37
CA ASP A 195 -6.51 0.85 -15.54
C ASP A 195 -5.73 0.92 -14.22
N ASP A 196 -6.42 1.03 -13.09
CA ASP A 196 -5.79 0.98 -11.77
C ASP A 196 -5.23 -0.41 -11.50
N VAL A 197 -5.90 -1.47 -11.97
CA VAL A 197 -5.36 -2.83 -11.92
C VAL A 197 -4.07 -2.96 -12.75
N LEU A 198 -4.09 -2.42 -13.96
CA LEU A 198 -2.93 -2.45 -14.85
C LEU A 198 -1.76 -1.67 -14.25
N LEU A 199 -1.99 -0.44 -13.79
CA LEU A 199 -0.96 0.44 -13.23
C LEU A 199 -0.35 -0.15 -11.95
N ASN A 200 -1.17 -0.61 -11.01
CA ASN A 200 -0.70 -1.22 -9.77
C ASN A 200 0.12 -2.50 -10.05
N THR A 201 -0.32 -3.32 -11.00
CA THR A 201 0.41 -4.53 -11.40
C THR A 201 1.75 -4.17 -12.05
N ILE A 202 1.78 -3.23 -12.99
CA ILE A 202 3.01 -2.75 -13.63
C ILE A 202 3.97 -2.17 -12.59
N GLY A 203 3.45 -1.36 -11.66
CA GLY A 203 4.21 -0.80 -10.54
C GLY A 203 4.88 -1.86 -9.69
N GLY A 204 4.14 -2.89 -9.31
CA GLY A 204 4.72 -4.03 -8.58
C GLY A 204 5.74 -4.80 -9.42
N LEU A 205 5.54 -4.97 -10.73
CA LEU A 205 6.54 -5.58 -11.62
C LEU A 205 7.84 -4.75 -11.67
N VAL A 206 7.73 -3.41 -11.69
CA VAL A 206 8.89 -2.51 -11.58
C VAL A 206 9.59 -2.71 -10.23
N GLY A 207 8.85 -2.83 -9.13
CA GLY A 207 9.43 -3.13 -7.81
C GLY A 207 10.20 -4.45 -7.77
N ILE A 208 9.67 -5.50 -8.43
CA ILE A 208 10.37 -6.79 -8.59
C ILE A 208 11.65 -6.60 -9.41
N ALA A 209 11.56 -5.88 -10.54
CA ALA A 209 12.72 -5.61 -11.39
C ALA A 209 13.82 -4.86 -10.63
N LEU A 210 13.47 -3.83 -9.85
CA LEU A 210 14.40 -3.06 -9.01
C LEU A 210 15.10 -3.95 -7.98
N TYR A 211 14.40 -4.91 -7.36
CA TYR A 211 15.04 -5.88 -6.47
C TYR A 211 16.10 -6.72 -7.19
N PHE A 212 15.81 -7.21 -8.41
CA PHE A 212 16.78 -8.01 -9.16
C PHE A 212 17.96 -7.19 -9.67
N ILE A 213 17.73 -5.93 -10.06
CA ILE A 213 18.81 -4.99 -10.41
C ILE A 213 19.71 -4.77 -9.19
N TYR A 214 19.12 -4.48 -8.02
CA TYR A 214 19.85 -4.35 -6.76
C TYR A 214 20.68 -5.62 -6.45
N LYS A 215 20.06 -6.80 -6.52
CA LYS A 215 20.73 -8.08 -6.27
C LYS A 215 21.92 -8.28 -7.23
N LYS A 216 21.75 -8.01 -8.51
CA LYS A 216 22.84 -8.15 -9.50
C LYS A 216 23.99 -7.19 -9.23
N LEU A 217 23.69 -5.91 -8.94
CA LEU A 217 24.71 -4.87 -8.76
C LEU A 217 25.48 -5.01 -7.44
N PHE A 218 24.81 -5.39 -6.35
CA PHE A 218 25.41 -5.35 -5.01
C PHE A 218 25.75 -6.75 -4.46
N LEU A 219 24.98 -7.80 -4.78
CA LEU A 219 25.36 -9.17 -4.40
C LEU A 219 26.31 -9.80 -5.41
N GLY A 220 26.17 -9.51 -6.71
CA GLY A 220 27.09 -10.02 -7.75
C GLY A 220 28.53 -9.55 -7.52
N LYS A 221 28.73 -8.25 -7.26
CA LYS A 221 30.05 -7.68 -6.95
C LYS A 221 30.67 -8.23 -5.65
N ALA A 222 29.87 -8.65 -4.68
CA ALA A 222 30.37 -9.21 -3.42
C ALA A 222 30.94 -10.62 -3.60
N LEU A 223 30.38 -11.42 -4.52
CA LEU A 223 30.90 -12.74 -4.87
C LEU A 223 32.19 -12.65 -5.69
N ASP A 224 32.24 -11.74 -6.68
CA ASP A 224 33.43 -11.52 -7.50
C ASP A 224 34.62 -11.03 -6.67
N LYS A 225 34.37 -10.12 -5.72
CA LYS A 225 35.42 -9.61 -4.82
C LYS A 225 35.98 -10.69 -3.88
N LYS A 226 35.13 -11.63 -3.43
CA LYS A 226 35.55 -12.73 -2.55
C LYS A 226 36.46 -13.71 -3.27
N ASN A 227 36.19 -13.98 -4.55
CA ASN A 227 37.00 -14.86 -5.40
C ASN A 227 38.39 -14.25 -5.70
N PHE A 228 38.49 -12.93 -5.87
CA PHE A 228 39.77 -12.24 -6.07
C PHE A 228 40.68 -12.29 -4.83
N THR A 229 40.12 -12.22 -3.62
CA THR A 229 40.91 -12.27 -2.36
C THR A 229 41.39 -13.66 -1.98
N THR A 230 40.84 -14.73 -2.55
CA THR A 230 41.27 -16.11 -2.30
C THR A 230 42.34 -16.62 -3.27
N GLN A 231 42.77 -15.79 -4.24
CA GLN A 231 43.78 -16.13 -5.24
C GLN A 231 45.12 -15.37 -5.03
N ILE A 232 45.32 -14.76 -3.87
CA ILE A 232 46.57 -14.12 -3.43
C ILE A 232 47.02 -14.80 -2.15
#